data_AF-A0A662WW95-F1
#
_entry.id   AF-A0A662WW95-F1
#
_cell.length_a   1.000
_cell.length_b   1.000
_cell.length_c   1.000
_cell.angle_alpha   90.00
_cell.angle_beta   90.00
_cell.angle_gamma   90.00
#
_symmetry.space_group_name_H-M   'P 1'
#
loop_
_entity.id
_entity.type
_entity.pdbx_description
1 polymer ?
#
loop_
_entity_poly.entity_id
_entity_poly.type
_entity_poly.pdbx_seq_one_letter_code
_entity_poly.pdbx_strand_id
1 'polypeptide(L)'
;MSSSRASPSGSLGPSAVGKMEKRKVSAKADELDAYMEKLYDDDVESKLEGAKMILQLAEFAGNIEALVQNEALMSLLSRVLNDDYKKSYDFSLTMMRIFWCFSNFLQLHPVLANLRIGAITLKIVEFELKRHQLRLEEETLLATEALGGTDALAKLEREKKRNKKRRKKQDQLL
;
A
#
# COMPACT_ATOMS: atom_id res chain seq x y z
N MET A 1 35.82 65.23 -22.06
CA MET A 1 34.65 65.28 -22.97
C MET A 1 34.21 63.84 -23.17
N SER A 2 33.02 63.35 -22.83
CA SER A 2 31.81 63.93 -22.26
C SER A 2 31.02 62.81 -21.56
N SER A 3 30.15 63.21 -20.65
CA SER A 3 29.40 62.42 -19.68
C SER A 3 28.10 61.78 -20.23
N SER A 4 27.45 60.96 -19.39
CA SER A 4 26.02 60.56 -19.37
C SER A 4 25.62 59.29 -20.13
N ARG A 5 24.71 58.41 -19.67
CA ARG A 5 23.82 58.38 -18.48
C ARG A 5 23.12 57.00 -18.39
N ALA A 6 22.74 56.67 -17.14
CA ALA A 6 21.50 56.04 -16.69
C ALA A 6 21.17 54.56 -17.01
N SER A 7 21.04 53.80 -15.93
CA SER A 7 20.20 52.60 -15.79
C SER A 7 18.71 52.92 -15.97
N PRO A 8 17.87 51.87 -16.13
CA PRO A 8 16.81 51.70 -15.16
C PRO A 8 16.64 50.27 -14.65
N SER A 9 16.13 50.23 -13.43
CA SER A 9 15.62 49.08 -12.67
C SER A 9 14.48 48.36 -13.37
N GLY A 10 14.50 47.02 -13.33
CA GLY A 10 13.36 46.14 -13.60
C GLY A 10 13.37 44.97 -12.62
N SER A 11 12.60 45.12 -11.55
CA SER A 11 12.27 44.11 -10.53
C SER A 11 11.42 42.96 -11.11
N LEU A 12 11.79 41.70 -10.88
CA LEU A 12 10.96 40.47 -11.01
C LEU A 12 11.87 39.30 -10.55
N GLY A 13 11.64 38.46 -9.53
CA GLY A 13 10.63 38.29 -8.49
C GLY A 13 11.21 37.26 -7.48
N PRO A 14 10.61 37.06 -6.30
CA PRO A 14 11.17 36.19 -5.28
C PRO A 14 10.84 34.71 -5.53
N SER A 15 11.86 33.89 -5.32
CA SER A 15 11.79 32.49 -4.86
C SER A 15 10.86 31.55 -5.62
N ALA A 16 11.45 30.82 -6.57
CA ALA A 16 11.00 29.46 -6.86
C ALA A 16 11.12 28.63 -5.58
N VAL A 17 10.03 28.59 -4.79
CA VAL A 17 9.81 27.57 -3.78
C VAL A 17 9.68 26.27 -4.56
N GLY A 18 10.81 25.62 -4.79
CA GLY A 18 10.85 24.25 -5.28
C GLY A 18 9.97 23.43 -4.36
N LYS A 19 8.86 22.93 -4.91
CA LYS A 19 8.11 21.83 -4.32
C LYS A 19 9.15 20.75 -4.02
N MET A 20 9.46 20.56 -2.75
CA MET A 20 10.29 19.48 -2.29
C MET A 20 9.47 18.22 -2.58
N GLU A 21 9.63 17.67 -3.79
CA GLU A 21 9.23 16.31 -4.08
C GLU A 21 9.82 15.47 -2.96
N LYS A 22 8.95 14.85 -2.15
CA LYS A 22 9.38 13.83 -1.21
C LYS A 22 10.22 12.86 -2.02
N ARG A 23 11.55 12.86 -1.83
CA ARG A 23 12.43 11.91 -2.50
C ARG A 23 11.80 10.54 -2.28
N LYS A 24 11.41 9.86 -3.36
CA LYS A 24 10.98 8.47 -3.29
C LYS A 24 12.15 7.74 -2.64
N VAL A 25 11.97 7.30 -1.41
CA VAL A 25 12.95 6.43 -0.75
C VAL A 25 13.00 5.18 -1.61
N SER A 26 14.18 4.94 -2.19
CA SER A 26 14.46 3.75 -3.00
C SER A 26 15.04 2.71 -2.07
N ALA A 27 14.40 1.55 -1.99
CA ALA A 27 14.92 0.40 -1.26
C ALA A 27 16.27 -0.05 -1.83
N LYS A 28 17.15 -0.55 -0.96
CA LYS A 28 18.45 -1.13 -1.33
C LYS A 28 18.51 -2.58 -0.89
N ALA A 29 19.08 -3.45 -1.72
CA ALA A 29 19.16 -4.88 -1.42
C ALA A 29 19.98 -5.15 -0.13
N ASP A 30 21.03 -4.35 0.12
CA ASP A 30 21.88 -4.47 1.32
C ASP A 30 21.14 -4.16 2.63
N GLU A 31 19.96 -3.54 2.57
CA GLU A 31 19.13 -3.20 3.74
C GLU A 31 17.96 -4.20 3.94
N LEU A 32 17.95 -5.32 3.21
CA LEU A 32 16.87 -6.32 3.26
C LEU A 32 16.56 -6.78 4.69
N ASP A 33 17.59 -7.03 5.50
CA ASP A 33 17.42 -7.47 6.90
C ASP A 33 16.65 -6.44 7.73
N ALA A 34 16.93 -5.15 7.56
CA ALA A 34 16.20 -4.07 8.26
C ALA A 34 14.73 -4.01 7.82
N TYR A 35 14.43 -4.34 6.56
CA TYR A 35 13.05 -4.40 6.07
C TYR A 35 12.33 -5.65 6.60
N MET A 36 13.05 -6.77 6.76
CA MET A 36 12.54 -7.98 7.40
C MET A 36 12.26 -7.76 8.90
N GLU A 37 13.13 -7.04 9.61
CA GLU A 37 12.93 -6.68 11.02
C GLU A 37 11.61 -5.94 11.25
N LYS A 38 11.26 -4.99 10.37
CA LYS A 38 9.97 -4.29 10.40
C LYS A 38 8.76 -5.23 10.30
N LEU A 39 8.90 -6.40 9.67
CA LEU A 39 7.81 -7.38 9.59
C LEU A 39 7.54 -8.14 10.90
N TYR A 40 8.44 -8.05 11.88
CA TYR A 40 8.23 -8.59 13.22
C TYR A 40 7.52 -7.62 14.17
N ASP A 41 7.38 -6.36 13.80
CA ASP A 41 6.75 -5.33 14.62
C ASP A 41 5.26 -5.63 14.88
N ASP A 42 4.74 -5.24 16.03
CA ASP A 42 3.30 -5.35 16.32
C ASP A 42 2.48 -4.29 15.56
N ASP A 43 3.11 -3.15 15.25
CA ASP A 43 2.49 -2.08 14.49
C ASP A 43 2.36 -2.41 12.99
N VAL A 44 1.13 -2.31 12.48
CA VAL A 44 0.80 -2.60 11.08
C VAL A 44 1.36 -1.54 10.14
N GLU A 45 1.53 -0.29 10.59
CA GLU A 45 2.13 0.75 9.75
C GLU A 45 3.63 0.49 9.54
N SER A 46 4.36 0.17 10.60
CA SER A 46 5.76 -0.28 10.54
C SER A 46 5.95 -1.49 9.63
N LYS A 47 5.09 -2.52 9.77
CA LYS A 47 5.06 -3.69 8.87
C LYS A 47 4.82 -3.29 7.42
N LEU A 48 3.87 -2.39 7.17
CA LEU A 48 3.54 -1.91 5.83
C LEU A 48 4.72 -1.16 5.19
N GLU A 49 5.49 -0.40 5.96
CA GLU A 49 6.73 0.22 5.46
C GLU A 49 7.76 -0.82 5.03
N GLY A 50 8.03 -1.82 5.88
CA GLY A 50 8.95 -2.92 5.56
C GLY A 50 8.52 -3.67 4.30
N ALA A 51 7.23 -4.04 4.23
CA ALA A 51 6.65 -4.70 3.05
C ALA A 51 6.76 -3.85 1.77
N LYS A 52 6.59 -2.53 1.85
CA LYS A 52 6.77 -1.63 0.70
C LYS A 52 8.21 -1.60 0.21
N MET A 53 9.19 -1.62 1.11
CA MET A 53 10.60 -1.66 0.71
C MET A 53 10.95 -2.98 0.03
N ILE A 54 10.48 -4.11 0.58
CA ILE A 54 10.65 -5.44 -0.03
C ILE A 54 9.97 -5.49 -1.40
N LEU A 55 8.77 -4.90 -1.53
CA LEU A 55 8.06 -4.82 -2.81
C LEU A 55 8.85 -4.03 -3.85
N GLN A 56 9.43 -2.88 -3.49
CA GLN A 56 10.28 -2.13 -4.42
C GLN A 56 11.46 -2.96 -4.92
N LEU A 57 12.06 -3.79 -4.05
CA LEU A 57 13.12 -4.71 -4.49
C LEU A 57 12.58 -5.78 -5.43
N ALA A 58 11.43 -6.38 -5.12
CA ALA A 58 10.79 -7.42 -5.91
C ALA A 58 10.24 -6.94 -7.27
N GLU A 59 9.92 -5.65 -7.40
CA GLU A 59 9.52 -5.02 -8.67
C GLU A 59 10.67 -5.00 -9.70
N PHE A 60 11.93 -5.09 -9.25
CA PHE A 60 13.07 -5.27 -10.14
C PHE A 60 13.41 -6.75 -10.31
N ALA A 61 13.17 -7.28 -11.51
CA ALA A 61 13.35 -8.70 -11.82
C ALA A 61 14.75 -9.25 -11.48
N GLY A 62 15.80 -8.42 -11.58
CA GLY A 62 17.17 -8.82 -11.25
C GLY A 62 17.39 -9.14 -9.76
N ASN A 63 16.51 -8.70 -8.86
CA ASN A 63 16.59 -9.03 -7.43
C ASN A 63 15.84 -10.31 -7.06
N ILE A 64 14.95 -10.81 -7.93
CA ILE A 64 13.99 -11.87 -7.55
C ILE A 64 14.71 -13.16 -7.16
N GLU A 65 15.77 -13.55 -7.88
CA GLU A 65 16.53 -14.75 -7.55
C GLU A 65 17.12 -14.66 -6.14
N ALA A 66 17.76 -13.54 -5.79
CA ALA A 66 18.34 -13.32 -4.47
C ALA A 66 17.28 -13.30 -3.36
N LEU A 67 16.12 -12.67 -3.61
CA LEU A 67 15.02 -12.63 -2.65
C LEU A 67 14.43 -14.02 -2.39
N VAL A 68 14.25 -14.84 -3.44
CA VAL A 68 13.63 -16.16 -3.31
C VAL A 68 14.61 -17.20 -2.75
N GLN A 69 15.91 -17.08 -3.03
CA GLN A 69 16.94 -17.92 -2.41
C GLN A 69 17.08 -17.66 -0.89
N ASN A 70 16.63 -16.50 -0.41
CA ASN A 70 16.53 -16.24 1.02
C ASN A 70 15.30 -16.94 1.62
N GLU A 71 15.48 -18.17 2.08
CA GLU A 71 14.42 -18.98 2.69
C GLU A 71 13.78 -18.32 3.92
N ALA A 72 14.58 -17.58 4.71
CA ALA A 72 14.08 -16.87 5.89
C ALA A 72 13.10 -15.77 5.50
N LEU A 73 13.41 -14.99 4.45
CA LEU A 73 12.49 -14.00 3.88
C LEU A 73 11.21 -14.66 3.38
N MET A 74 11.33 -15.73 2.58
CA MET A 74 10.18 -16.40 1.98
C MET A 74 9.23 -16.98 3.04
N SER A 75 9.79 -17.60 4.08
CA SER A 75 9.05 -18.12 5.23
C SER A 75 8.38 -16.98 6.02
N LEU A 76 9.10 -15.90 6.29
CA LEU A 76 8.59 -14.73 6.98
C LEU A 76 7.42 -14.09 6.23
N LEU A 77 7.56 -13.86 4.92
CA LEU A 77 6.52 -13.27 4.09
C LEU A 77 5.25 -14.12 4.08
N SER A 78 5.38 -15.44 3.93
CA SER A 78 4.21 -16.34 3.92
C SER A 78 3.49 -16.33 5.27
N ARG A 79 4.24 -16.44 6.37
CA ARG A 79 3.68 -16.42 7.73
C ARG A 79 2.97 -15.10 8.02
N VAL A 80 3.65 -13.97 7.79
CA VAL A 80 3.11 -12.63 8.07
C VAL A 80 1.88 -12.36 7.21
N LEU A 81 1.87 -12.77 5.93
CA LEU A 81 0.67 -12.66 5.11
C LEU A 81 -0.49 -13.47 5.68
N ASN A 82 -0.26 -14.72 6.06
CA ASN A 82 -1.31 -15.59 6.61
C ASN A 82 -1.86 -15.10 7.96
N ASP A 83 -1.04 -14.46 8.79
CA ASP A 83 -1.43 -14.02 10.13
C ASP A 83 -2.11 -12.64 10.09
N ASP A 84 -1.60 -11.71 9.26
CA ASP A 84 -1.95 -10.29 9.33
C ASP A 84 -2.78 -9.75 8.16
N TYR A 85 -3.16 -10.59 7.17
CA TYR A 85 -3.96 -10.13 6.01
C TYR A 85 -5.28 -9.43 6.40
N LYS A 86 -5.83 -9.75 7.58
CA LYS A 86 -7.09 -9.17 8.05
C LYS A 86 -6.96 -7.77 8.62
N LYS A 87 -5.74 -7.35 9.00
CA LYS A 87 -5.50 -6.11 9.76
C LYS A 87 -5.62 -4.86 8.90
N SER A 88 -5.06 -4.88 7.69
CA SER A 88 -5.08 -3.73 6.78
C SER A 88 -5.17 -4.17 5.32
N TYR A 89 -6.06 -3.52 4.57
CA TYR A 89 -6.18 -3.72 3.12
C TYR A 89 -4.86 -3.37 2.41
N ASP A 90 -4.29 -2.19 2.70
CA ASP A 90 -3.05 -1.72 2.06
C ASP A 90 -1.88 -2.67 2.36
N PHE A 91 -1.85 -3.27 3.56
CA PHE A 91 -0.88 -4.29 3.92
C PHE A 91 -1.07 -5.59 3.13
N SER A 92 -2.29 -6.14 3.16
CA SER A 92 -2.60 -7.37 2.43
C SER A 92 -2.31 -7.23 0.93
N LEU A 93 -2.66 -6.09 0.33
CA LEU A 93 -2.40 -5.81 -1.08
C LEU A 93 -0.90 -5.70 -1.36
N THR A 94 -0.14 -5.01 -0.51
CA THR A 94 1.31 -4.87 -0.66
C THR A 94 1.98 -6.25 -0.63
N MET A 95 1.63 -7.09 0.35
CA MET A 95 2.13 -8.46 0.45
C MET A 95 1.73 -9.33 -0.75
N MET A 96 0.48 -9.22 -1.20
CA MET A 96 0.00 -9.92 -2.40
C MET A 96 0.77 -9.50 -3.66
N ARG A 97 1.13 -8.22 -3.78
CA ARG A 97 1.95 -7.72 -4.90
C ARG A 97 3.36 -8.31 -4.90
N ILE A 98 3.97 -8.54 -3.73
CA ILE A 98 5.27 -9.21 -3.63
C ILE A 98 5.18 -10.62 -4.21
N PHE A 99 4.19 -11.41 -3.78
CA PHE A 99 4.00 -12.76 -4.31
C PHE A 99 3.59 -12.77 -5.78
N TRP A 100 2.87 -11.75 -6.25
CA TRP A 100 2.57 -11.58 -7.66
C TRP A 100 3.85 -11.38 -8.49
N CYS A 101 4.80 -10.55 -8.03
CA CYS A 101 6.11 -10.40 -8.69
C CYS A 101 6.82 -11.74 -8.86
N PHE A 102 6.78 -12.61 -7.84
CA PHE A 102 7.36 -13.96 -7.93
C PHE A 102 6.56 -14.89 -8.86
N SER A 103 5.23 -14.78 -8.85
CA SER A 103 4.35 -15.62 -9.67
C SER A 103 4.48 -15.40 -11.18
N ASN A 104 5.10 -14.28 -11.60
CA ASN A 104 5.40 -14.03 -13.02
C ASN A 104 6.41 -15.04 -13.60
N PHE A 105 7.12 -15.79 -12.75
CA PHE A 105 8.12 -16.78 -13.14
C PHE A 105 7.60 -18.20 -12.85
N LEU A 106 7.38 -18.99 -13.91
CA LEU A 106 6.83 -20.35 -13.81
C LEU A 106 7.68 -21.26 -12.90
N GLN A 107 9.00 -21.11 -12.93
CA GLN A 107 9.92 -21.87 -12.09
C GLN A 107 9.73 -21.63 -10.58
N LEU A 108 9.10 -20.52 -10.20
CA LEU A 108 8.81 -20.19 -8.81
C LEU A 108 7.46 -20.73 -8.33
N HIS A 109 6.60 -21.21 -9.22
CA HIS A 109 5.27 -21.71 -8.86
C HIS A 109 5.31 -22.87 -7.85
N PRO A 110 6.22 -23.86 -7.94
CA PRO A 110 6.36 -24.90 -6.92
C PRO A 110 6.73 -24.33 -5.54
N VAL A 111 7.58 -23.30 -5.49
CA VAL A 111 7.97 -22.62 -4.25
C VAL A 111 6.75 -21.94 -3.62
N LEU A 112 5.96 -21.22 -4.41
CA LEU A 112 4.73 -20.57 -3.95
C LEU A 112 3.67 -21.58 -3.49
N ALA A 113 3.59 -22.73 -4.16
CA ALA A 113 2.70 -23.83 -3.77
C ALA A 113 3.10 -24.43 -2.42
N ASN A 114 4.41 -24.68 -2.21
CA ASN A 114 4.94 -25.19 -0.94
C ASN A 114 4.67 -24.23 0.24
N LEU A 115 4.75 -22.93 -0.01
CA LEU A 115 4.41 -21.87 0.96
C LEU A 115 2.89 -21.66 1.12
N ARG A 116 2.06 -22.44 0.42
CA ARG A 116 0.59 -22.37 0.43
C ARG A 116 0.02 -21.00 0.05
N ILE A 117 0.75 -20.24 -0.77
CA ILE A 117 0.34 -18.89 -1.18
C ILE A 117 -1.01 -18.93 -1.88
N GLY A 118 -1.27 -19.92 -2.73
CA GLY A 118 -2.57 -20.08 -3.39
C GLY A 118 -3.76 -20.22 -2.41
N ALA A 119 -3.59 -21.02 -1.35
CA ALA A 119 -4.62 -21.19 -0.33
C ALA A 119 -4.82 -19.90 0.50
N ILE A 120 -3.74 -19.21 0.83
CA ILE A 120 -3.78 -17.91 1.53
C ILE A 120 -4.51 -16.87 0.68
N THR A 121 -4.20 -16.79 -0.62
CA THR A 121 -4.88 -15.90 -1.56
C THR A 121 -6.39 -16.11 -1.56
N LEU A 122 -6.86 -17.36 -1.61
CA LEU A 122 -8.30 -17.65 -1.57
C LEU A 122 -8.95 -17.21 -0.25
N LYS A 123 -8.26 -17.40 0.89
CA LYS A 123 -8.73 -16.89 2.20
C LYS A 123 -8.84 -15.37 2.22
N ILE A 124 -7.88 -14.67 1.62
CA ILE A 124 -7.88 -13.20 1.52
C ILE A 124 -9.08 -12.74 0.69
N VAL A 125 -9.30 -13.36 -0.48
CA VAL A 125 -10.44 -13.04 -1.35
C VAL A 125 -11.76 -13.26 -0.62
N GLU A 126 -11.95 -14.42 0.02
CA GLU A 126 -13.16 -14.73 0.78
C GLU A 126 -13.41 -13.69 1.90
N PHE A 127 -12.37 -13.33 2.61
CA PHE A 127 -12.46 -12.35 3.68
C PHE A 127 -12.77 -10.94 3.18
N GLU A 128 -12.19 -10.48 2.07
CA GLU A 128 -12.53 -9.19 1.46
C GLU A 128 -13.97 -9.16 0.93
N LEU A 129 -14.48 -10.28 0.39
CA LEU A 129 -15.88 -10.42 0.01
C LEU A 129 -16.80 -10.26 1.22
N LYS A 130 -16.54 -10.98 2.32
CA LYS A 130 -17.29 -10.86 3.58
C LYS A 130 -17.24 -9.45 4.15
N ARG A 131 -16.05 -8.83 4.14
CA ARG A 131 -15.87 -7.46 4.62
C ARG A 131 -16.60 -6.44 3.72
N HIS A 132 -16.71 -6.70 2.43
CA HIS A 132 -17.51 -5.88 1.52
C HIS A 132 -19.00 -6.02 1.81
N GLN A 133 -19.47 -7.26 1.98
CA GLN A 133 -20.86 -7.56 2.30
C GLN A 133 -21.31 -6.88 3.60
N LEU A 134 -20.51 -6.99 4.68
CA LEU A 134 -20.79 -6.34 5.96
C LEU A 134 -20.98 -4.81 5.82
N ARG A 135 -20.15 -4.15 4.99
CA ARG A 135 -20.27 -2.70 4.75
C ARG A 135 -21.56 -2.33 4.02
N LEU A 136 -22.02 -3.19 3.10
CA LEU A 136 -23.30 -2.96 2.42
C LEU A 136 -24.46 -3.09 3.42
N GLU A 137 -24.40 -4.09 4.29
CA GLU A 137 -25.39 -4.29 5.35
C GLU A 137 -25.42 -3.11 6.34
N GLU A 138 -24.26 -2.66 6.83
CA GLU A 138 -24.14 -1.46 7.68
C GLU A 138 -24.74 -0.20 7.01
N GLU A 139 -24.46 0.01 5.73
CA GLU A 139 -25.01 1.13 4.97
C GLU A 139 -26.54 1.04 4.83
N THR A 140 -27.09 -0.17 4.61
CA THR A 140 -28.55 -0.36 4.55
C THR A 140 -29.22 -0.12 5.90
N LEU A 141 -28.63 -0.60 7.00
CA LEU A 141 -29.14 -0.38 8.35
C LEU A 141 -29.15 1.11 8.68
N LEU A 142 -28.04 1.81 8.43
CA LEU A 142 -27.96 3.26 8.64
C LEU A 142 -28.93 4.03 7.73
N ALA A 143 -29.22 3.53 6.52
CA ALA A 143 -30.23 4.12 5.64
C ALA A 143 -31.65 3.97 6.21
N THR A 144 -31.96 2.83 6.84
CA THR A 144 -33.25 2.64 7.53
C THR A 144 -33.36 3.51 8.78
N GLU A 145 -32.29 3.65 9.56
CA GLU A 145 -32.24 4.52 10.76
C GLU A 145 -32.34 6.00 10.40
N ALA A 146 -31.80 6.42 9.25
CA ALA A 146 -31.85 7.80 8.78
C ALA A 146 -33.27 8.31 8.50
N LEU A 147 -34.25 7.41 8.32
CA LEU A 147 -35.67 7.78 8.23
C LEU A 147 -36.22 8.32 9.57
N GLY A 148 -35.53 8.06 10.69
CA GLY A 148 -35.96 8.40 12.04
C GLY A 148 -35.46 9.75 12.59
N GLY A 149 -34.60 10.49 11.87
CA GLY A 149 -34.15 11.81 12.32
C GLY A 149 -32.88 12.36 11.66
N THR A 150 -32.63 13.66 11.86
CA THR A 150 -31.54 14.44 11.21
C THR A 150 -30.13 13.97 11.61
N ASP A 151 -29.94 13.50 12.85
CA ASP A 151 -28.64 13.01 13.33
C ASP A 151 -28.22 11.70 12.65
N ALA A 152 -29.16 10.78 12.45
CA ALA A 152 -28.92 9.52 11.75
C ALA A 152 -28.60 9.77 10.26
N LEU A 153 -29.25 10.78 9.64
CA LEU A 153 -28.97 11.19 8.27
C LEU A 153 -27.55 11.75 8.10
N ALA A 154 -27.08 12.56 9.06
CA ALA A 154 -25.71 13.06 9.07
C ALA A 154 -24.67 11.94 9.26
N LYS A 155 -24.99 10.90 10.06
CA LYS A 155 -24.14 9.73 10.24
C LYS A 155 -24.02 8.91 8.95
N LEU A 156 -25.14 8.67 8.26
CA LEU A 156 -25.19 7.99 6.96
C LEU A 156 -24.37 8.74 5.88
N GLU A 157 -24.54 10.04 5.75
CA GLU A 157 -23.79 10.90 4.82
C GLU A 157 -22.27 10.79 5.03
N ARG A 158 -21.82 10.86 6.31
CA ARG A 158 -20.41 10.74 6.68
C ARG A 158 -19.85 9.37 6.31
N GLU A 159 -20.60 8.31 6.57
CA GLU A 159 -20.19 6.95 6.27
C GLU A 159 -20.14 6.70 4.76
N LYS A 160 -21.16 7.10 3.99
CA LYS A 160 -21.16 7.04 2.52
C LYS A 160 -19.95 7.76 1.93
N LYS A 161 -19.61 8.94 2.45
CA LYS A 161 -18.41 9.68 2.02
C LYS A 161 -17.12 8.92 2.33
N ARG A 162 -17.02 8.28 3.49
CA ARG A 162 -15.87 7.44 3.89
C ARG A 162 -15.77 6.18 3.01
N ASN A 163 -16.88 5.50 2.76
CA ASN A 163 -16.92 4.30 1.91
C ASN A 163 -16.60 4.64 0.45
N LYS A 164 -17.09 5.76 -0.08
CA LYS A 164 -16.74 6.26 -1.42
C LYS A 164 -15.24 6.56 -1.56
N LYS A 165 -14.61 7.17 -0.55
CA LYS A 165 -13.15 7.38 -0.54
C LYS A 165 -12.38 6.06 -0.54
N ARG A 166 -12.84 5.06 0.23
CA ARG A 166 -12.24 3.72 0.27
C ARG A 166 -12.35 3.02 -1.07
N ARG A 167 -13.52 3.02 -1.72
CA ARG A 167 -13.70 2.46 -3.07
C ARG A 167 -12.78 3.10 -4.10
N LYS A 168 -12.70 4.44 -4.13
CA LYS A 168 -11.77 5.15 -5.02
C LYS A 168 -10.31 4.73 -4.84
N LYS A 169 -9.88 4.46 -3.60
CA LYS A 169 -8.51 3.95 -3.34
C LYS A 169 -8.31 2.54 -3.88
N GLN A 170 -9.33 1.68 -3.79
CA GLN A 170 -9.29 0.33 -4.35
C GLN A 170 -9.22 0.36 -5.88
N ASP A 171 -10.05 1.18 -6.52
CA ASP A 171 -10.11 1.31 -7.98
C ASP A 171 -8.84 1.92 -8.58
N GLN A 172 -8.11 2.76 -7.84
CA GLN A 172 -6.86 3.38 -8.31
C GLN A 172 -5.69 2.38 -8.40
N LEU A 173 -5.83 1.21 -7.76
CA LEU A 173 -4.79 0.19 -7.67
C LEU A 173 -5.03 -1.00 -8.63
N LEU A 174 -6.11 -0.95 -9.40
CA LEU A 174 -6.46 -1.87 -10.51
C LEU A 174 -6.07 -1.23 -11.85
#